data_AF-A0A975MN20-F1
#
_entry.id   AF-A0A975MN20-F1
#
_cell.length_a   1.000
_cell.length_b   1.000
_cell.length_c   1.000
_cell.angle_alpha   90.00
_cell.angle_beta   90.00
_cell.angle_gamma   90.00
#
_symmetry.space_group_name_H-M   'P 1'
#
loop_
_entity.id
_entity.type
_entity.pdbx_description
1 polymer ?
#
loop_
_entity_poly.entity_id
_entity_poly.type
_entity_poly.pdbx_seq_one_letter_code
_entity_poly.pdbx_strand_id
1 'polypeptide(L)'
;MNVGVCYAQADRQIWLKIDVPENSTIVEVVHISGILDQYPEIDLETQKVGIFGKISKLDTVVKDGDRVEIYRKITADPQQVERRRAT
;
A
#
# COMPACT_ATOMS: atom_id res chain seq x y z
N MET A 1 6.61 -18.63 -2.65
CA MET A 1 5.71 -18.38 -1.49
C MET A 1 4.58 -17.49 -1.93
N ASN A 2 3.37 -17.78 -1.49
CA ASN A 2 2.15 -17.11 -1.93
C ASN A 2 1.86 -15.90 -1.05
N VAL A 3 1.84 -14.71 -1.64
CA VAL A 3 1.50 -13.47 -0.95
C VAL A 3 0.42 -12.72 -1.69
N GLY A 4 -0.34 -11.92 -0.94
CA GLY A 4 -1.37 -11.05 -1.49
C GLY A 4 -0.89 -9.60 -1.53
N VAL A 5 -1.13 -8.91 -2.64
CA VAL A 5 -1.00 -7.45 -2.72
C VAL A 5 -2.39 -6.84 -2.85
N CYS A 6 -2.72 -5.93 -1.95
CA CYS A 6 -3.99 -5.24 -1.89
C CYS A 6 -3.76 -3.74 -2.04
N TYR A 7 -4.49 -3.12 -2.96
CA TYR A 7 -4.53 -1.68 -3.12
C TYR A 7 -5.98 -1.23 -3.21
N ALA A 8 -6.33 -0.22 -2.43
CA ALA A 8 -7.68 0.31 -2.36
C ALA A 8 -7.67 1.83 -2.59
N GLN A 9 -8.30 2.23 -3.68
CA GLN A 9 -8.68 3.60 -4.01
C GLN A 9 -10.16 3.82 -3.63
N ALA A 10 -10.63 5.06 -3.66
CA ALA A 10 -12.02 5.40 -3.32
C ALA A 10 -13.05 4.66 -4.18
N ASP A 11 -12.72 4.39 -5.45
CA ASP A 11 -13.64 3.81 -6.43
C ASP A 11 -13.31 2.35 -6.77
N ARG A 12 -12.11 1.88 -6.40
CA ARG A 12 -11.57 0.59 -6.85
C ARG A 12 -10.77 -0.10 -5.76
N GLN A 13 -11.00 -1.40 -5.60
CA GLN A 13 -10.17 -2.28 -4.79
C GLN A 13 -9.61 -3.37 -5.69
N ILE A 14 -8.30 -3.60 -5.59
CA ILE A 14 -7.64 -4.71 -6.26
C ILE A 14 -6.96 -5.60 -5.21
N TRP A 15 -7.07 -6.91 -5.43
CA TRP A 15 -6.34 -7.92 -4.66
C TRP A 15 -5.70 -8.90 -5.63
N LEU A 16 -4.37 -8.83 -5.70
CA LEU A 16 -3.53 -9.72 -6.50
C LEU A 16 -2.94 -10.78 -5.58
N LYS A 17 -2.92 -12.03 -6.05
CA LYS A 17 -2.17 -13.12 -5.41
C LYS A 17 -1.01 -13.47 -6.32
N ILE A 18 0.20 -13.42 -5.78
CA ILE A 18 1.42 -13.67 -6.54
C ILE A 18 2.32 -14.66 -5.80
N ASP A 19 3.08 -15.42 -6.56
CA ASP A 19 4.16 -16.23 -6.04
C ASP A 19 5.46 -15.43 -6.11
N VAL A 20 6.15 -15.34 -4.97
CA VAL A 20 7.42 -14.60 -4.84
C VAL A 20 8.49 -15.49 -4.20
N PRO A 21 9.78 -15.19 -4.39
CA PRO A 21 10.85 -15.88 -3.70
C PRO A 21 10.73 -15.80 -2.17
N GLU A 22 11.26 -16.79 -1.48
CA GLU A 22 11.37 -16.74 -0.02
C GLU A 22 12.25 -15.56 0.42
N ASN A 23 11.88 -14.94 1.54
CA ASN A 23 12.52 -13.73 2.07
C ASN A 23 12.40 -12.48 1.18
N SER A 24 11.44 -12.45 0.24
CA SER A 24 11.14 -11.23 -0.52
C SER A 24 10.71 -10.10 0.43
N THR A 25 11.11 -8.88 0.10
CA THR A 25 10.69 -7.68 0.81
C THR A 25 9.37 -7.13 0.28
N ILE A 26 8.70 -6.26 1.03
CA ILE A 26 7.47 -5.59 0.56
C ILE A 26 7.71 -4.89 -0.79
N VAL A 27 8.85 -4.21 -0.96
CA VAL A 27 9.16 -3.52 -2.22
C VAL A 27 9.26 -4.50 -3.39
N GLU A 28 9.96 -5.62 -3.22
CA GLU A 28 10.07 -6.66 -4.25
C GLU A 28 8.70 -7.25 -4.60
N VAL A 29 7.88 -7.55 -3.60
CA VAL A 29 6.51 -8.06 -3.81
C VAL A 29 5.68 -7.09 -4.65
N VAL A 30 5.76 -5.79 -4.35
CA VAL A 30 5.04 -4.76 -5.12
C VAL A 30 5.56 -4.69 -6.56
N HIS A 31 6.87 -4.74 -6.77
CA HIS A 31 7.45 -4.77 -8.12
C HIS A 31 7.06 -6.03 -8.90
N ILE A 32 7.15 -7.21 -8.29
CA ILE A 32 6.77 -8.50 -8.92
C ILE A 32 5.28 -8.52 -9.25
N SER A 33 4.44 -7.88 -8.44
CA SER A 33 2.99 -7.82 -8.69
C SER A 33 2.60 -7.04 -9.95
N GLY A 34 3.50 -6.21 -10.49
CA GLY A 34 3.22 -5.33 -11.62
C GLY A 34 2.14 -4.28 -11.32
N ILE A 35 1.81 -4.05 -10.04
CA ILE A 35 0.77 -3.08 -9.66
C ILE A 35 1.19 -1.65 -9.95
N LEU A 36 2.49 -1.36 -9.95
CA LEU A 36 3.05 -0.04 -10.31
C LEU A 36 2.81 0.28 -11.80
N ASP A 37 2.88 -0.74 -12.68
CA ASP A 37 2.56 -0.58 -14.10
C ASP A 37 1.05 -0.40 -14.32
N GLN A 38 0.21 -1.07 -13.53
CA GLN A 38 -1.25 -0.91 -13.60
C GLN A 38 -1.72 0.43 -13.02
N TYR A 39 -1.04 0.93 -12.00
CA TYR A 39 -1.38 2.14 -11.27
C TYR A 39 -0.12 3.01 -11.09
N PRO A 40 0.27 3.77 -12.13
CA PRO A 40 1.44 4.66 -12.07
C PRO A 40 1.26 5.82 -11.08
N GLU A 41 0.07 6.01 -10.54
CA GLU A 41 -0.24 6.93 -9.44
C GLU A 41 0.24 6.42 -8.06
N ILE A 42 0.62 5.14 -7.95
CA ILE A 42 1.18 4.57 -6.73
C ILE A 42 2.60 5.09 -6.55
N ASP A 43 2.83 5.75 -5.42
CA ASP A 43 4.14 6.24 -5.02
C ASP A 43 4.49 5.66 -3.64
N LEU A 44 5.41 4.70 -3.64
CA LEU A 44 5.88 4.01 -2.44
C LEU A 44 6.68 4.92 -1.49
N GLU A 45 7.22 6.04 -1.95
CA GLU A 45 7.94 6.98 -1.08
C GLU A 45 7.00 7.82 -0.23
N THR A 46 5.83 8.18 -0.78
CA THR A 46 4.85 9.01 -0.08
C THR A 46 3.70 8.23 0.56
N GLN A 47 3.40 7.03 0.05
CA GLN A 47 2.36 6.17 0.59
C GLN A 47 2.88 5.29 1.72
N LYS A 48 1.97 4.96 2.64
CA LYS A 48 2.25 3.97 3.68
C LYS A 48 1.94 2.59 3.14
N VAL A 49 2.78 1.63 3.51
CA VAL A 49 2.53 0.21 3.27
C VAL A 49 2.37 -0.52 4.59
N GLY A 50 1.67 -1.65 4.56
CA GLY A 50 1.49 -2.49 5.73
C GLY A 50 1.32 -3.96 5.37
N ILE A 51 1.40 -4.81 6.39
CA ILE A 51 1.09 -6.23 6.29
C ILE A 51 -0.06 -6.50 7.25
N PHE A 52 -1.18 -7.05 6.77
CA PHE A 52 -2.35 -7.39 7.60
C PHE A 52 -2.79 -6.26 8.56
N GLY A 53 -2.98 -5.04 8.07
CA GLY A 53 -3.41 -3.89 8.88
C GLY A 53 -2.30 -3.26 9.73
N LYS A 54 -1.07 -3.78 9.68
CA LYS A 54 0.08 -3.25 10.43
C LYS A 54 1.04 -2.50 9.50
N ILE A 55 1.15 -1.19 9.70
CA ILE A 55 2.11 -0.34 8.97
C ILE A 55 3.52 -0.91 9.16
N SER A 56 4.20 -1.13 8.03
CA SER A 56 5.52 -1.77 7.96
C SER A 56 6.40 -0.98 6.99
N LYS A 57 7.72 -1.20 7.05
CA LYS A 57 8.66 -0.56 6.12
C LYS A 57 8.71 -1.34 4.81
N LEU A 58 9.03 -0.66 3.71
CA LEU A 58 9.23 -1.28 2.39
C LEU A 58 10.27 -2.41 2.39
N ASP A 59 11.27 -2.31 3.27
CA ASP A 59 12.36 -3.27 3.45
C ASP A 59 11.96 -4.49 4.33
N THR A 60 10.72 -4.53 4.83
CA THR A 60 10.26 -5.64 5.67
C THR A 60 10.12 -6.90 4.83
N VAL A 61 10.72 -7.99 5.30
CA VAL A 61 10.56 -9.31 4.68
C VAL A 61 9.15 -9.84 4.92
N VAL A 62 8.48 -10.26 3.85
CA VAL A 62 7.16 -10.88 3.88
C VAL A 62 7.27 -12.39 4.14
N LYS A 63 6.21 -12.98 4.68
CA LYS A 63 6.05 -14.43 4.91
C LYS A 63 4.96 -15.01 4.03
N ASP A 64 4.98 -16.33 3.85
CA ASP A 64 3.94 -17.04 3.11
C ASP A 64 2.56 -16.78 3.75
N GLY A 65 1.58 -16.42 2.91
CA GLY A 65 0.24 -16.02 3.32
C GLY A 65 0.08 -14.54 3.71
N ASP A 66 1.17 -13.75 3.73
CA ASP A 66 1.08 -12.33 4.06
C ASP A 66 0.28 -11.53 3.03
N ARG A 67 -0.46 -10.54 3.52
CA ARG A 67 -1.17 -9.56 2.71
C ARG A 67 -0.51 -8.19 2.85
N VAL A 68 0.22 -7.80 1.81
CA VAL A 68 0.76 -6.46 1.62
C VAL A 68 -0.36 -5.51 1.22
N GLU A 69 -0.51 -4.42 1.95
CA GLU A 69 -1.53 -3.40 1.77
C GLU A 69 -0.88 -2.06 1.47
N ILE A 70 -1.23 -1.46 0.32
CA ILE A 70 -0.76 -0.13 -0.07
C ILE A 70 -1.86 0.87 0.30
N TYR A 71 -1.58 1.73 1.29
CA TYR A 71 -2.53 2.74 1.74
C TYR A 71 -2.48 3.98 0.86
N ARG A 72 -3.65 4.59 0.63
CA ARG A 72 -3.74 5.87 -0.08
C ARG A 72 -3.06 6.99 0.70
N LYS A 73 -2.49 7.95 -0.02
CA LYS A 73 -2.03 9.20 0.57
C LYS A 73 -3.22 9.91 1.21
N ILE A 74 -3.11 10.23 2.49
CA ILE A 74 -4.07 11.12 3.14
C ILE A 74 -3.64 12.54 2.76
N THR A 75 -4.11 13.02 1.62
CA THR A 75 -4.10 14.45 1.35
C THR A 75 -5.15 15.06 2.27
N ALA A 76 -4.75 15.36 3.50
CA ALA A 76 -5.47 16.35 4.29
C ALA A 76 -5.21 17.67 3.58
N ASP A 77 -6.09 18.04 2.65
CA ASP A 77 -6.05 19.35 2.03
C ASP A 77 -6.21 20.38 3.17
N PRO A 78 -5.17 21.16 3.50
CA PRO A 78 -5.23 22.08 4.63
C PRO A 78 -6.21 23.24 4.38
N GLN A 79 -6.82 23.32 3.19
CA GLN A 79 -7.70 24.40 2.75
C GLN A 79 -9.17 24.28 3.17
N GLN A 80 -9.56 23.26 3.94
CA GLN A 80 -10.91 23.19 4.51
C GLN A 80 -10.96 23.11 6.05
N VAL A 81 -9.90 23.56 6.72
CA VAL A 81 -10.00 23.93 8.14
C VAL A 81 -10.28 25.42 8.23
N GLU A 82 -11.42 25.84 7.70
CA GLU A 82 -12.02 27.07 8.21
C GLU A 82 -12.40 26.77 9.66
N ARG A 83 -11.48 27.17 10.54
CA ARG A 83 -11.68 27.20 11.98
C ARG A 83 -13.01 27.92 12.21
N ARG A 84 -14.07 27.18 12.54
CA ARG A 84 -15.20 27.76 13.28
C ARG A 84 -14.66 28.15 14.65
N ARG A 85 -14.03 29.31 14.70
CA ARG A 85 -13.89 30.09 15.92
C ARG A 85 -15.18 30.88 16.10
N ALA A 86 -15.64 30.85 17.34
CA ALA A 86 -16.56 31.77 17.98
C ALA A 86 -18.04 31.68 17.55
N THR A 87 -18.88 31.17 18.44
CA THR A 87 -19.56 32.01 19.45
C THR A 87 -19.90 31.16 20.67
#